data_AF-A0AAD3NE69-F1
#
_entry.id   AF-A0AAD3NE69-F1
#
_cell.length_a   1.000
_cell.length_b   1.000
_cell.length_c   1.000
_cell.angle_alpha   90.00
_cell.angle_beta   90.00
_cell.angle_gamma   90.00
#
_symmetry.space_group_name_H-M   'P 1'
#
loop_
_entity.id
_entity.type
_entity.pdbx_description
1 polymer ?
#
loop_
_entity_poly.entity_id
_entity_poly.type
_entity_poly.pdbx_seq_one_letter_code
_entity_poly.pdbx_strand_id
1 'polypeptide(L)'
;MNNFSGALEQILNKVFGDTPTPAESVSFLDILTDPIPEKHYKESEDLSHWQSSKTGRGPLEEGWRDDHKPIMCSYKRVQCSFEVYGFQTRTEEFIHRNIRDILLVGHRQAVAWIDEWHGLSLEEVREYEQAMQEKTNSKVKSSQNNTGPPAASRPAFFRSISVTDERSLKKMGMTTAAMSDPSDSSVPHSPMRLNSTPE
;
A
#
# COMPACT_ATOMS: atom_id res chain seq x y z
N MET A 1 9.35 -16.78 19.48
CA MET A 1 9.26 -16.74 17.99
C MET A 1 9.41 -18.10 17.28
N ASN A 2 10.20 -19.05 17.80
CA ASN A 2 10.55 -20.28 17.06
C ASN A 2 9.37 -21.24 16.75
N ASN A 3 8.29 -21.21 17.52
CA ASN A 3 7.15 -22.11 17.29
C ASN A 3 6.19 -21.65 16.18
N PHE A 4 6.18 -20.37 15.81
CA PHE A 4 5.36 -19.89 14.70
C PHE A 4 6.04 -20.12 13.35
N SER A 5 7.38 -20.06 13.30
CA SER A 5 8.16 -20.09 12.05
C SER A 5 8.00 -21.37 11.21
N GLY A 6 8.01 -22.56 11.84
CA GLY A 6 7.89 -23.83 11.09
C GLY A 6 6.49 -24.09 10.54
N ALA A 7 5.44 -23.72 11.29
CA ALA A 7 4.06 -23.79 10.82
C ALA A 7 3.74 -22.69 9.79
N LEU A 8 4.46 -21.55 9.87
CA LEU A 8 4.39 -20.40 8.96
C LEU A 8 4.64 -20.82 7.52
N GLU A 9 5.78 -21.44 7.25
CA GLU A 9 6.19 -21.77 5.88
C GLU A 9 5.19 -22.74 5.24
N GLN A 10 4.69 -23.72 6.01
CA GLN A 10 3.71 -24.67 5.51
C GLN A 10 2.37 -24.01 5.18
N ILE A 11 1.87 -23.10 6.02
CA ILE A 11 0.62 -22.37 5.76
C ILE A 11 0.79 -21.44 4.56
N LEU A 12 1.88 -20.69 4.49
CA LEU A 12 2.13 -19.76 3.40
C LEU A 12 2.26 -20.48 2.06
N ASN A 13 3.00 -21.59 2.01
CA ASN A 13 3.14 -22.40 0.79
C ASN A 13 1.79 -22.98 0.36
N LYS A 14 0.94 -23.42 1.30
CA LYS A 14 -0.38 -23.98 1.01
C LYS A 14 -1.41 -22.91 0.59
N VAL A 15 -1.34 -21.71 1.17
CA VAL A 15 -2.28 -20.61 0.89
C VAL A 15 -1.93 -19.90 -0.42
N PHE A 16 -0.64 -19.72 -0.68
CA PHE A 16 -0.19 -18.91 -1.81
C PHE A 16 0.25 -19.70 -3.04
N GLY A 17 0.41 -21.03 -2.94
CA GLY A 17 0.51 -21.95 -4.09
C GLY A 17 1.71 -21.78 -5.04
N ASP A 18 2.51 -20.73 -4.88
CA ASP A 18 3.58 -20.32 -5.77
C ASP A 18 4.97 -20.44 -5.11
N THR A 19 5.99 -19.98 -5.83
CA THR A 19 7.35 -19.77 -5.36
C THR A 19 7.38 -19.09 -3.98
N PRO A 20 8.08 -19.67 -2.98
CA PRO A 20 8.21 -19.09 -1.65
C PRO A 20 8.73 -17.65 -1.73
N THR A 21 8.19 -16.78 -0.88
CA THR A 21 8.76 -15.44 -0.70
C THR A 21 10.17 -15.57 -0.11
N PRO A 22 11.21 -14.97 -0.71
CA PRO A 22 12.55 -15.02 -0.15
C PRO A 22 12.58 -14.48 1.28
N ALA A 23 13.38 -15.09 2.15
CA ALA A 23 13.40 -14.75 3.58
C ALA A 23 13.76 -13.27 3.83
N GLU A 24 14.64 -12.71 2.99
CA GLU A 24 15.04 -11.31 2.99
C GLU A 24 13.90 -10.34 2.60
N SER A 25 12.87 -10.85 1.93
CA SER A 25 11.67 -10.10 1.54
C SER A 25 10.53 -10.24 2.56
N VAL A 26 10.74 -10.99 3.64
CA VAL A 26 9.77 -11.12 4.74
C VAL A 26 9.98 -10.01 5.75
N SER A 27 8.92 -9.27 6.07
CA SER A 27 8.91 -8.20 7.06
C SER A 27 7.99 -8.54 8.22
N PHE A 28 8.53 -8.56 9.44
CA PHE A 28 7.75 -8.60 10.66
C PHE A 28 7.43 -7.18 11.11
N LEU A 29 6.17 -6.92 11.46
CA LEU A 29 5.72 -5.63 11.98
C LEU A 29 5.51 -5.71 13.49
N ASP A 30 6.08 -4.77 14.22
CA ASP A 30 5.84 -4.61 15.65
C ASP A 30 4.96 -3.39 15.94
N ILE A 31 3.71 -3.67 16.29
CA ILE A 31 2.73 -2.63 16.65
C ILE A 31 3.13 -1.83 17.89
N LEU A 32 4.10 -2.26 18.69
CA LEU A 32 4.61 -1.48 19.82
C LEU A 32 5.86 -0.69 19.44
N THR A 33 6.88 -1.37 18.91
CA THR A 33 8.24 -0.81 18.83
C THR A 33 8.64 -0.28 17.44
N ASP A 34 8.01 -0.72 16.34
CA ASP A 34 8.38 -0.23 15.02
C ASP A 34 8.07 1.27 14.90
N PRO A 35 8.91 2.09 14.25
CA PRO A 35 8.62 3.50 14.06
C PRO A 35 7.45 3.70 13.11
N ILE A 36 6.59 4.68 13.40
CA ILE A 36 5.56 5.18 12.47
C ILE A 36 5.91 6.61 12.03
N PRO A 37 5.46 7.05 10.84
CA PRO A 37 5.61 8.44 10.45
C PRO A 37 4.98 9.38 11.49
N GLU A 38 5.70 10.42 11.91
CA GLU A 38 5.28 11.34 12.99
C GLU A 38 3.89 11.94 12.76
N LYS A 39 3.55 12.28 11.51
CA LYS A 39 2.22 12.78 11.11
C LYS A 39 1.05 11.83 11.42
N HIS A 40 1.33 10.56 11.68
CA HIS A 40 0.36 9.53 12.03
C HIS A 40 0.35 9.20 13.51
N TYR A 41 1.29 9.73 14.30
CA TYR A 41 1.32 9.52 15.74
C TYR A 41 0.16 10.26 16.42
N LYS A 42 -0.52 9.55 17.32
CA LYS A 42 -1.49 10.12 18.25
C LYS A 42 -1.32 9.42 19.59
N GLU A 43 -1.28 10.20 20.66
CA GLU A 43 -1.14 9.67 22.03
C GLU A 43 -2.25 8.67 22.38
N SER A 44 -3.48 8.91 21.91
CA SER A 44 -4.61 7.99 22.11
C SER A 44 -4.46 6.64 21.37
N GLU A 45 -3.54 6.54 20.42
CA GLU A 45 -3.26 5.33 19.62
C GLU A 45 -1.90 4.71 19.99
N ASP A 46 -1.21 5.25 21.01
CA ASP A 46 0.06 4.73 21.50
C ASP A 46 -0.17 3.55 22.45
N LEU A 47 0.17 2.35 21.96
CA LEU A 47 -0.04 1.10 22.68
C LEU A 47 0.82 0.93 23.94
N SER A 48 1.86 1.74 24.13
CA SER A 48 2.65 1.75 25.37
C SER A 48 1.96 2.47 26.53
N HIS A 49 0.99 3.34 26.23
CA HIS A 49 0.21 4.10 27.22
C HIS A 49 -1.28 3.75 27.20
N TRP A 50 -1.74 3.05 26.17
CA TRP A 50 -3.13 2.67 25.98
C TRP A 50 -3.53 1.45 26.82
N GLN A 51 -4.74 1.49 27.38
CA GLN A 51 -5.38 0.34 28.00
C GLN A 51 -6.87 0.31 27.64
N SER A 52 -7.36 -0.85 27.22
CA SER A 52 -8.77 -1.10 26.93
C SER A 52 -9.57 -1.17 28.23
N SER A 53 -10.61 -0.36 28.34
CA SER A 53 -11.58 -0.41 29.45
C SER A 53 -12.52 -1.62 29.37
N LYS A 54 -12.82 -2.11 28.15
CA LYS A 54 -13.71 -3.28 27.97
C LYS A 54 -13.01 -4.61 28.20
N THR A 55 -11.73 -4.71 27.89
CA THR A 55 -10.99 -5.99 27.87
C THR A 55 -9.84 -6.06 28.86
N GLY A 56 -9.42 -4.92 29.42
CA GLY A 56 -8.25 -4.82 30.30
C GLY A 56 -6.90 -5.02 29.59
N ARG A 57 -6.88 -5.13 28.26
CA ARG A 57 -5.64 -5.28 27.48
C ARG A 57 -4.83 -3.99 27.47
N GLY A 58 -3.51 -4.13 27.48
CA GLY A 58 -2.59 -3.01 27.54
C GLY A 58 -2.39 -2.48 28.98
N PRO A 59 -1.44 -1.56 29.20
CA PRO A 59 -0.43 -1.12 28.22
C PRO A 59 0.47 -2.25 27.74
N LEU A 60 0.93 -2.15 26.49
CA LEU A 60 1.86 -3.14 25.95
C LEU A 60 3.30 -2.78 26.34
N GLU A 61 4.03 -3.79 26.78
CA GLU A 61 5.45 -3.70 27.15
C GLU A 61 6.33 -4.48 26.16
N GLU A 62 7.64 -4.26 26.23
CA GLU A 62 8.58 -5.06 25.46
C GLU A 62 8.38 -6.56 25.76
N GLY A 63 8.34 -7.38 24.71
CA GLY A 63 8.02 -8.81 24.86
C GLY A 63 6.52 -9.14 24.97
N TRP A 64 5.60 -8.17 24.81
CA TRP A 64 4.14 -8.36 24.94
C TRP A 64 3.56 -9.62 24.27
N ARG A 65 4.19 -10.11 23.20
CA ARG A 65 3.77 -11.30 22.44
C ARG A 65 3.82 -12.59 23.25
N ASP A 66 4.68 -12.68 24.25
CA ASP A 66 4.84 -13.90 25.04
C ASP A 66 3.72 -14.01 26.09
N ASP A 67 3.39 -12.90 26.74
CA ASP A 67 2.49 -12.87 27.91
C ASP A 67 1.02 -12.56 27.58
N HIS A 68 0.71 -11.94 26.43
CA HIS A 68 -0.67 -11.63 26.07
C HIS A 68 -1.39 -12.82 25.42
N LYS A 69 -2.67 -13.02 25.74
CA LYS A 69 -3.56 -14.02 25.12
C LYS A 69 -5.03 -13.54 25.09
N PRO A 70 -5.83 -13.91 24.06
CA PRO A 70 -5.40 -14.48 22.79
C PRO A 70 -4.56 -13.51 21.95
N ILE A 71 -3.70 -14.07 21.10
CA ILE A 71 -2.95 -13.36 20.06
C ILE A 71 -3.27 -14.05 18.72
N MET A 72 -3.36 -13.23 17.67
CA MET A 72 -3.46 -13.69 16.29
C MET A 72 -2.32 -13.07 15.47
N CYS A 73 -2.03 -13.70 14.33
CA CYS A 73 -1.10 -13.17 13.35
C CYS A 73 -1.83 -13.10 12.01
N SER A 74 -1.69 -11.99 11.28
CA SER A 74 -2.16 -11.88 9.91
C SER A 74 -0.97 -11.91 8.95
N TYR A 75 -1.08 -12.73 7.91
CA TYR A 75 -0.07 -12.82 6.84
C TYR A 75 -0.59 -12.07 5.62
N LYS A 76 0.16 -11.06 5.19
CA LYS A 76 -0.21 -10.22 4.04
C LYS A 76 0.88 -10.29 2.99
N ARG A 77 0.67 -11.14 1.98
CA ARG A 77 1.54 -11.19 0.79
C ARG A 77 1.24 -9.97 -0.07
N VAL A 78 2.27 -9.19 -0.37
CA VAL A 78 2.17 -7.98 -1.18
C VAL A 78 2.96 -8.23 -2.45
N GLN A 79 2.30 -8.08 -3.60
CA GLN A 79 2.92 -8.10 -4.91
C GLN A 79 2.60 -6.77 -5.59
N CYS A 80 3.62 -6.12 -6.14
CA CYS A 80 3.45 -4.94 -6.98
C CYS A 80 4.29 -5.09 -8.25
N SER A 81 3.81 -4.50 -9.35
CA SER A 81 4.53 -4.40 -10.61
C SER A 81 4.37 -2.98 -11.13
N PHE A 82 5.47 -2.36 -11.56
CA PHE A 82 5.47 -1.03 -12.14
C PHE A 82 6.35 -0.98 -13.39
N GLU A 83 5.75 -1.25 -14.55
CA GLU A 83 6.45 -1.39 -15.83
C GLU A 83 6.68 -0.05 -16.54
N VAL A 84 7.37 0.87 -15.87
CA VAL A 84 7.79 2.14 -16.48
C VAL A 84 9.31 2.23 -16.51
N TYR A 85 9.84 2.38 -17.73
CA TYR A 85 11.27 2.49 -17.96
C TYR A 85 11.91 3.59 -17.10
N GLY A 86 13.02 3.26 -16.45
CA GLY A 86 13.76 4.17 -15.57
C GLY A 86 13.14 4.38 -14.18
N PHE A 87 11.93 3.88 -13.91
CA PHE A 87 11.21 4.13 -12.65
C PHE A 87 10.68 2.90 -11.92
N GLN A 88 10.75 1.71 -12.52
CA GLN A 88 10.28 0.45 -11.95
C GLN A 88 10.73 0.23 -10.49
N THR A 89 12.02 -0.05 -10.28
CA THR A 89 12.57 -0.42 -8.97
C THR A 89 12.24 0.60 -7.88
N ARG A 90 12.49 1.89 -8.17
CA ARG A 90 12.25 2.98 -7.21
C ARG A 90 10.77 3.08 -6.81
N THR A 91 9.86 2.84 -7.75
CA THR A 91 8.42 2.95 -7.51
C THR A 91 7.88 1.72 -6.78
N GLU A 92 8.32 0.53 -7.15
CA GLU A 92 7.95 -0.72 -6.47
C GLU A 92 8.44 -0.72 -5.01
N GLU A 93 9.70 -0.34 -4.76
CA GLU A 93 10.22 -0.17 -3.40
C GLU A 93 9.42 0.88 -2.61
N PHE A 94 9.06 1.99 -3.25
CA PHE A 94 8.23 3.01 -2.63
C PHE A 94 6.85 2.45 -2.26
N ILE A 95 6.19 1.68 -3.13
CA ILE A 95 4.90 1.04 -2.85
C ILE A 95 5.03 0.10 -1.64
N HIS A 96 6.06 -0.76 -1.60
CA HIS A 96 6.28 -1.67 -0.48
C HIS A 96 6.48 -0.93 0.85
N ARG A 97 7.28 0.14 0.86
CA ARG A 97 7.45 0.98 2.07
C ARG A 97 6.11 1.58 2.54
N ASN A 98 5.32 2.13 1.63
CA ASN A 98 4.02 2.72 2.00
C ASN A 98 3.05 1.66 2.52
N ILE A 99 3.02 0.47 1.91
CA ILE A 99 2.17 -0.62 2.39
C ILE A 99 2.62 -1.07 3.78
N ARG A 100 3.93 -1.14 4.06
CA ARG A 100 4.45 -1.40 5.41
C ARG A 100 3.87 -0.40 6.42
N ASP A 101 3.96 0.90 6.13
CA ASP A 101 3.49 1.97 7.02
C ASP A 101 1.97 1.91 7.23
N ILE A 102 1.19 1.72 6.16
CA ILE A 102 -0.27 1.59 6.22
C ILE A 102 -0.66 0.41 7.11
N LEU A 103 0.00 -0.73 6.94
CA LEU A 103 -0.28 -1.92 7.74
C LEU A 103 0.11 -1.69 9.20
N LEU A 104 1.29 -1.12 9.48
CA LEU A 104 1.71 -0.87 10.85
C LEU A 104 0.76 0.08 11.59
N VAL A 105 0.47 1.24 10.99
CA VAL A 105 -0.45 2.25 11.57
C VAL A 105 -1.86 1.68 11.73
N GLY A 106 -2.37 0.99 10.71
CA GLY A 106 -3.71 0.41 10.74
C GLY A 106 -3.88 -0.65 11.83
N HIS A 107 -2.88 -1.49 12.09
CA HIS A 107 -2.97 -2.49 13.17
C HIS A 107 -2.82 -1.85 14.55
N ARG A 108 -2.03 -0.78 14.71
CA ARG A 108 -2.00 -0.01 15.96
C ARG A 108 -3.38 0.56 16.28
N GLN A 109 -4.00 1.21 15.30
CA GLN A 109 -5.35 1.76 15.42
C GLN A 109 -6.38 0.70 15.74
N ALA A 110 -6.35 -0.44 15.05
CA ALA A 110 -7.27 -1.54 15.31
C ALA A 110 -7.20 -2.03 16.77
N VAL A 111 -5.99 -2.07 17.37
CA VAL A 111 -5.83 -2.41 18.79
C VAL A 111 -6.30 -1.28 19.69
N ALA A 112 -5.85 -0.05 19.45
CA ALA A 112 -6.22 1.11 20.25
C ALA A 112 -7.75 1.34 20.29
N TRP A 113 -8.46 0.99 19.22
CA TRP A 113 -9.92 1.11 19.10
C TRP A 113 -10.68 -0.16 19.48
N ILE A 114 -10.04 -1.13 20.18
CA ILE A 114 -10.73 -2.33 20.71
C ILE A 114 -12.02 -1.97 21.42
N ASP A 115 -12.04 -0.92 22.23
CA ASP A 115 -13.24 -0.53 22.97
C ASP A 115 -14.40 -0.10 22.07
N GLU A 116 -14.13 0.31 20.83
CA GLU A 116 -15.17 0.73 19.88
C GLU A 116 -15.83 -0.47 19.21
N TRP A 117 -15.06 -1.49 18.82
CA TRP A 117 -15.57 -2.62 18.05
C TRP A 117 -15.79 -3.90 18.87
N HIS A 118 -15.16 -4.03 20.03
CA HIS A 118 -15.32 -5.21 20.87
C HIS A 118 -16.75 -5.33 21.40
N GLY A 119 -17.38 -6.46 21.06
CA GLY A 119 -18.76 -6.78 21.41
C GLY A 119 -19.79 -6.48 20.32
N LEU A 120 -19.40 -5.90 19.18
CA LEU A 120 -20.31 -5.71 18.06
C LEU A 120 -20.74 -7.05 17.45
N SER A 121 -22.03 -7.16 17.17
CA SER A 121 -22.61 -8.20 16.32
C SER A 121 -22.26 -7.98 14.85
N LEU A 122 -22.39 -9.03 14.05
CA LEU A 122 -22.13 -8.94 12.60
C LEU A 122 -23.17 -8.03 11.90
N GLU A 123 -24.40 -7.99 12.43
CA GLU A 123 -25.46 -7.10 11.98
C GLU A 123 -25.09 -5.63 12.22
N GLU A 124 -24.65 -5.27 13.42
CA GLU A 124 -24.18 -3.91 13.73
C GLU A 124 -22.97 -3.50 12.87
N VAL A 125 -22.07 -4.44 12.59
CA VAL A 125 -20.95 -4.18 11.67
C VAL A 125 -21.46 -3.84 10.26
N ARG A 126 -22.45 -4.58 9.73
CA ARG A 126 -23.03 -4.29 8.41
C ARG A 126 -23.74 -2.94 8.37
N GLU A 127 -24.48 -2.59 9.41
CA GLU A 127 -25.12 -1.28 9.52
C GLU A 127 -24.09 -0.15 9.54
N TYR A 128 -23.01 -0.32 10.31
CA TYR A 128 -21.89 0.62 10.35
C TYR A 128 -21.22 0.78 8.98
N GLU A 129 -20.93 -0.32 8.28
CA GLU A 129 -20.36 -0.31 6.93
C GLU A 129 -21.25 0.47 5.95
N GLN A 130 -22.57 0.22 5.98
CA GLN A 130 -23.53 0.93 5.15
C GLN A 130 -23.53 2.44 5.43
N ALA A 131 -23.66 2.83 6.70
CA ALA A 131 -23.68 4.24 7.09
C ALA A 131 -22.38 4.96 6.70
N MET A 132 -21.22 4.29 6.87
CA MET A 132 -19.92 4.85 6.51
C MET A 132 -19.73 4.96 4.99
N GLN A 133 -20.23 3.99 4.22
CA GLN A 133 -20.23 4.04 2.77
C GLN A 133 -21.05 5.23 2.25
N GLU A 134 -22.26 5.44 2.79
CA GLU A 134 -23.14 6.56 2.43
C GLU A 134 -22.54 7.92 2.78
N LYS A 135 -21.97 8.05 3.99
CA LYS A 135 -21.27 9.26 4.44
C LYS A 135 -20.07 9.59 3.56
N THR A 136 -19.28 8.58 3.19
CA THR A 136 -18.14 8.74 2.30
C THR A 136 -18.59 9.19 0.91
N ASN A 137 -19.60 8.54 0.34
CA ASN A 137 -20.16 8.90 -0.96
C ASN A 137 -20.71 10.33 -0.98
N SER A 138 -21.39 10.74 0.08
CA SER A 138 -21.93 12.10 0.21
C SER A 138 -20.83 13.16 0.25
N LYS A 139 -19.75 12.91 1.01
CA LYS A 139 -18.58 13.80 1.04
C LYS A 139 -17.92 13.94 -0.33
N VAL A 140 -17.67 12.82 -1.03
CA VAL A 140 -17.05 12.84 -2.36
C VAL A 140 -17.90 13.63 -3.36
N LYS A 141 -19.22 13.44 -3.37
CA LYS A 141 -20.16 14.20 -4.21
C LYS A 141 -20.15 15.70 -3.87
N SER A 142 -20.16 16.04 -2.59
CA SER A 142 -20.14 17.44 -2.15
C SER A 142 -18.85 18.17 -2.56
N SER A 143 -17.70 17.49 -2.52
CA SER A 143 -16.42 18.05 -2.98
C SER A 143 -16.39 18.32 -4.48
N GLN A 144 -17.15 17.56 -5.29
CA GLN A 144 -17.28 17.79 -6.73
C GLN A 144 -18.17 18.99 -7.06
N ASN A 145 -19.25 19.20 -6.30
CA ASN A 145 -20.21 20.27 -6.56
C ASN A 145 -19.68 21.68 -6.23
N ASN A 146 -18.63 21.80 -5.42
CA ASN A 146 -18.03 23.09 -5.04
C ASN A 146 -16.98 23.61 -6.05
N THR A 147 -16.88 23.03 -7.25
CA THR A 147 -15.87 23.41 -8.26
C THR A 147 -16.50 23.76 -9.62
N GLY A 148 -17.06 24.98 -9.77
CA GLY A 148 -17.32 25.63 -11.08
C GLY A 148 -18.28 24.93 -12.06
N PRO A 149 -18.59 25.54 -13.24
CA PRO A 149 -19.68 25.11 -14.12
C PRO A 149 -19.45 23.72 -14.76
N PRO A 150 -20.53 23.04 -15.22
CA PRO A 150 -20.51 21.59 -15.45
C PRO A 150 -19.60 21.23 -16.62
N ALA A 151 -18.50 20.53 -16.32
CA ALA A 151 -17.71 19.86 -17.34
C ALA A 151 -18.45 18.59 -17.80
N ALA A 152 -18.47 18.39 -19.12
CA ALA A 152 -19.11 17.28 -19.81
C ALA A 152 -18.85 15.91 -19.15
N SER A 153 -19.86 15.03 -19.23
CA SER A 153 -19.86 13.66 -18.71
C SER A 153 -18.55 12.93 -19.00
N ARG A 154 -17.73 12.71 -17.97
CA ARG A 154 -16.55 11.82 -18.07
C ARG A 154 -17.05 10.36 -18.12
N PRO A 155 -16.53 9.53 -19.04
CA PRO A 155 -16.86 8.11 -19.06
C PRO A 155 -16.42 7.45 -17.76
N ALA A 156 -17.19 6.45 -17.33
CA ALA A 156 -16.93 5.69 -16.11
C ALA A 156 -15.54 5.05 -16.19
N PHE A 157 -14.61 5.55 -15.38
CA PHE A 157 -13.33 4.90 -15.18
C PHE A 157 -13.58 3.55 -14.48
N PHE A 158 -13.45 2.46 -15.23
CA PHE A 158 -13.17 1.15 -14.64
C PHE A 158 -11.88 1.27 -13.84
N ARG A 159 -11.84 0.63 -12.66
CA ARG A 159 -10.67 0.55 -11.77
C ARG A 159 -9.52 -0.17 -12.49
N SER A 160 -8.74 0.59 -13.24
CA SER A 160 -7.37 0.28 -13.62
C SER A 160 -6.64 1.62 -13.70
N ILE A 161 -5.67 1.82 -12.81
CA ILE A 161 -4.78 2.96 -12.88
C ILE A 161 -3.67 2.58 -13.85
N SER A 162 -3.83 2.94 -15.13
CA SER A 162 -2.67 2.99 -16.04
C SER A 162 -1.92 4.30 -15.75
N VAL A 163 -0.75 4.20 -15.13
CA VAL A 163 0.17 5.33 -14.96
C VAL A 163 0.96 5.51 -16.25
N THR A 164 0.30 5.93 -17.33
CA THR A 164 0.97 6.43 -18.54
C THR A 164 0.83 7.94 -18.68
N ASP A 165 0.05 8.59 -17.81
CA ASP A 165 -0.16 10.03 -17.87
C ASP A 165 1.00 10.79 -17.20
N GLU A 166 1.79 11.46 -18.05
CA GLU A 166 2.95 12.30 -17.69
C GLU A 166 2.61 13.37 -16.63
N ARG A 167 1.34 13.82 -16.59
CA ARG A 167 0.85 14.82 -15.62
C ARG A 167 0.81 14.28 -14.20
N SER A 168 0.55 12.98 -14.04
CA SER A 168 0.53 12.30 -12.75
C SER A 168 1.95 12.09 -12.19
N LEU A 169 2.93 11.85 -13.06
CA LEU A 169 4.35 11.73 -12.70
C LEU A 169 4.93 13.08 -12.23
N LYS A 170 4.57 14.19 -12.89
CA LYS A 170 4.94 15.55 -12.46
C LYS A 170 4.40 15.91 -11.08
N LYS A 171 3.18 15.44 -10.74
CA LYS A 171 2.57 15.70 -9.42
C LYS A 171 3.22 14.90 -8.28
N MET A 172 3.92 13.81 -8.60
CA MET A 172 4.70 12.99 -7.66
C MET A 172 6.14 13.51 -7.48
N GLY A 173 6.53 14.62 -8.11
CA GLY A 173 7.87 15.21 -7.98
C GLY A 173 8.96 14.49 -8.80
N MET A 174 8.58 13.69 -9.79
CA MET A 174 9.52 13.04 -10.71
C MET A 174 9.72 13.92 -11.94
N THR A 175 10.86 14.62 -12.03
CA THR A 175 11.28 15.31 -13.25
C THR A 175 11.98 14.34 -14.19
N THR A 176 11.40 14.11 -15.37
CA THR A 176 12.09 13.43 -16.48
C THR A 176 13.20 14.35 -17.02
N ALA A 177 14.42 13.84 -17.09
CA ALA A 177 15.51 14.54 -17.78
C ALA A 177 15.20 14.56 -19.28
N ALA A 178 15.18 15.76 -19.88
CA ALA A 178 14.98 15.94 -21.30
C ALA A 178 16.19 15.37 -22.07
N MET A 179 15.98 14.32 -22.85
CA MET A 179 16.87 13.96 -23.95
C MET A 179 16.59 14.97 -25.06
N SER A 180 17.60 15.74 -25.44
CA SER A 180 17.50 16.68 -26.57
C SER A 180 17.45 15.89 -27.88
N ASP A 181 16.38 16.08 -28.66
CA ASP A 181 16.33 15.68 -30.07
C ASP A 181 17.18 16.65 -30.91
N PRO A 182 18.01 16.16 -31.85
CA PRO A 182 18.56 16.99 -32.91
C PRO A 182 17.78 16.79 -34.20
N SER A 183 17.20 17.86 -34.72
CA SER A 183 16.79 17.98 -36.12
C SER A 183 17.41 19.26 -36.70
N ASP A 184 18.38 19.15 -37.62
CA ASP A 184 18.14 19.28 -39.06
C ASP A 184 19.46 19.24 -39.89
N SER A 185 19.32 18.66 -41.09
CA SER A 185 20.14 18.56 -42.32
C SER A 185 21.64 18.92 -42.40
N SER A 186 22.43 17.99 -42.96
CA SER A 186 23.21 18.21 -44.20
C SER A 186 23.76 16.90 -44.79
N VAL A 187 23.54 16.69 -46.09
CA VAL A 187 24.09 15.61 -46.95
C VAL A 187 25.41 16.14 -47.54
N PRO A 188 26.53 15.37 -47.67
CA PRO A 188 26.69 14.53 -48.86
C PRO A 188 27.56 13.26 -48.80
N HIS A 189 27.34 12.45 -49.85
CA HIS A 189 28.19 11.44 -50.49
C HIS A 189 28.30 10.01 -49.91
N SER A 190 27.60 9.10 -50.59
CA SER A 190 27.87 7.66 -50.66
C SER A 190 29.23 7.36 -51.31
N PRO A 191 29.79 6.17 -51.02
CA PRO A 191 29.91 5.20 -52.12
C PRO A 191 29.37 3.82 -51.77
N MET A 192 28.88 3.14 -52.80
CA MET A 192 28.33 1.78 -52.79
C MET A 192 29.36 0.72 -52.36
N ARG A 193 28.87 -0.38 -51.78
CA ARG A 193 29.28 -1.74 -52.20
C ARG A 193 28.21 -2.79 -51.89
N LEU A 194 27.93 -3.59 -52.90
CA LEU A 194 27.07 -4.78 -52.91
C LEU A 194 27.62 -5.86 -51.96
N ASN A 195 26.72 -6.67 -51.37
CA ASN A 195 26.56 -8.07 -51.79
C ASN A 195 25.34 -8.74 -51.14
N SER A 196 24.77 -9.63 -51.93
CA SER A 196 23.47 -10.28 -51.81
C SER A 196 23.59 -11.65 -51.11
N THR A 197 22.60 -11.96 -50.25
CA THR A 197 21.85 -13.24 -50.09
C THR A 197 22.57 -14.59 -49.87
N PRO A 198 21.85 -15.69 -49.59
CA PRO A 198 20.60 -15.85 -48.81
C PRO A 198 20.62 -17.11 -47.88
N GLU A 199 19.56 -17.27 -47.07
CA GLU A 199 18.63 -18.40 -47.23
C GLU A 199 17.19 -17.86 -47.10
#